data_AF-A0A3S1B5D1-F1
#
_entry.id   AF-A0A3S1B5D1-F1
#
_cell.length_a   1.000
_cell.length_b   1.000
_cell.length_c   1.000
_cell.angle_alpha   90.00
_cell.angle_beta   90.00
_cell.angle_gamma   90.00
#
_symmetry.space_group_name_H-M   'P 1'
#
loop_
_entity.id
_entity.type
_entity.pdbx_description
1 polymer ?
#
loop_
_entity_poly.entity_id
_entity_poly.type
_entity_poly.pdbx_seq_one_letter_code
_entity_poly.pdbx_strand_id
1 'polypeptide(L)'
;MFAVSHKTVFVLDRSPYFAQSCNQPIEYDVLRSKGSGIIPAAPITKSLWTCCIDALQEYLRIVMDIYPREKQVKLTEGISFFTNHPDGKLCKTILTKLSLVGPPKKEDDGFSVLHGLSAAVNCLREPTVQQTWKMESSGQAVKNRGRIILLTHIKNQSQMQKLEAYVQEEITQMNMSDGSDLLPIHECELVVVHSIPLDQEIRLNDRPLRELGPVLRA
;
A
#
# COMPACT_ATOMS: atom_id res chain seq x y z
N MET A 1 -12.52 -15.61 -14.16
CA MET A 1 -11.50 -16.15 -13.22
C MET A 1 -10.91 -14.95 -12.49
N PHE A 2 -10.64 -15.02 -11.18
CA PHE A 2 -10.13 -13.86 -10.43
C PHE A 2 -8.63 -13.67 -10.72
N ALA A 3 -8.27 -12.55 -11.33
CA ALA A 3 -6.88 -12.19 -11.63
C ALA A 3 -6.15 -11.69 -10.37
N VAL A 4 -4.82 -11.53 -10.45
CA VAL A 4 -3.98 -10.97 -9.37
C VAL A 4 -4.50 -9.60 -8.91
N SER A 5 -4.97 -8.77 -9.84
CA SER A 5 -5.52 -7.44 -9.52
C SER A 5 -6.87 -7.47 -8.79
N HIS A 6 -7.50 -8.64 -8.62
CA HIS A 6 -8.78 -8.78 -7.91
C HIS A 6 -8.70 -8.28 -6.46
N LYS A 7 -7.61 -8.62 -5.78
CA LYS A 7 -7.30 -8.17 -4.42
C LYS A 7 -6.01 -7.37 -4.44
N THR A 8 -6.05 -6.13 -3.99
CA THR A 8 -4.86 -5.29 -3.79
C THR A 8 -4.82 -4.84 -2.33
N VAL A 9 -3.69 -5.06 -1.65
CA VAL A 9 -3.48 -4.57 -0.28
C VAL A 9 -2.30 -3.60 -0.29
N PHE A 10 -2.55 -2.36 0.09
CA PHE A 10 -1.51 -1.37 0.30
C PHE A 10 -1.00 -1.47 1.74
N VAL A 11 0.32 -1.48 1.88
CA VAL A 11 1.04 -1.39 3.16
C VAL A 11 1.76 -0.05 3.18
N LEU A 12 1.37 0.82 4.11
CA LEU A 12 2.00 2.14 4.26
C LEU A 12 3.04 2.11 5.36
N ASP A 13 4.23 2.60 5.06
CA ASP A 13 5.27 2.85 6.05
C ASP A 13 4.98 4.14 6.83
N ARG A 14 4.70 3.99 8.13
CA ARG A 14 4.50 5.11 9.07
C ARG A 14 5.67 5.29 10.03
N SER A 15 6.86 4.79 9.67
CA SER A 15 8.06 5.05 10.46
C SER A 15 8.39 6.55 10.48
N PRO A 16 9.16 7.01 11.49
CA PRO A 16 9.61 8.40 11.57
C PRO A 16 10.31 8.93 10.30
N TYR A 17 10.89 8.04 9.49
CA TYR A 17 11.49 8.40 8.20
C TYR A 17 10.50 9.11 7.28
N PHE A 18 9.22 8.71 7.28
CA PHE A 18 8.19 9.28 6.41
C PHE A 18 7.68 10.66 6.88
N ALA A 19 8.08 11.13 8.07
CA ALA A 19 7.81 12.49 8.53
C ALA A 19 8.71 13.54 7.85
N GLN A 20 9.80 13.12 7.21
CA GLN A 20 10.74 14.05 6.57
C GLN A 20 10.14 14.68 5.31
N SER A 21 10.67 15.85 4.93
CA SER A 21 10.32 16.53 3.70
C SER A 21 10.70 15.70 2.47
N CYS A 22 9.87 15.76 1.42
CA CYS A 22 10.25 15.26 0.10
C CYS A 22 11.25 16.18 -0.61
N ASN A 23 11.53 17.36 -0.06
CA ASN A 23 12.42 18.38 -0.60
C ASN A 23 12.03 18.88 -2.01
N GLN A 24 10.77 18.71 -2.40
CA GLN A 24 10.20 19.32 -3.59
C GLN A 24 9.40 20.59 -3.19
N PRO A 25 9.87 21.80 -3.54
CA PRO A 25 9.18 23.04 -3.19
C PRO A 25 7.87 23.16 -3.95
N ILE A 26 6.83 23.59 -3.25
CA ILE A 26 5.49 23.89 -3.76
C ILE A 26 5.24 25.38 -3.54
N GLU A 27 5.20 26.10 -4.66
CA GLU A 27 4.79 27.49 -4.73
C GLU A 27 3.26 27.56 -4.63
N TYR A 28 2.75 28.23 -3.61
CA TYR A 28 1.30 28.40 -3.41
C TYR A 28 0.88 29.87 -3.39
N ASP A 29 1.85 30.80 -3.30
CA ASP A 29 1.60 32.22 -3.35
C ASP A 29 1.45 32.68 -4.81
N VAL A 30 0.20 32.81 -5.25
CA VAL A 30 -0.19 33.20 -6.61
C VAL A 30 -0.09 34.72 -6.82
N LEU A 31 0.17 35.52 -5.77
CA LEU A 31 0.14 36.99 -5.83
C LEU A 31 1.39 37.63 -6.46
N ARG A 32 2.22 36.87 -7.18
CA ARG A 32 3.48 37.31 -7.82
C ARG A 32 3.38 38.50 -8.80
N SER A 33 2.23 39.16 -8.99
CA SER A 33 2.03 40.18 -10.03
C SER A 33 1.29 41.46 -9.66
N LYS A 34 1.02 41.78 -8.38
CA LYS A 34 0.33 43.05 -8.03
C LYS A 34 0.94 43.81 -6.85
N GLY A 35 2.04 44.51 -7.10
CA GLY A 35 2.47 45.64 -6.26
C GLY A 35 3.94 45.61 -5.85
N SER A 36 4.62 46.74 -6.04
CA SER A 36 5.91 47.03 -5.39
C SER A 36 5.74 46.94 -3.87
N GLY A 37 6.53 46.10 -3.19
CA GLY A 37 6.61 46.04 -1.73
C GLY A 37 5.98 44.82 -1.03
N ILE A 38 5.40 43.86 -1.75
CA ILE A 38 4.87 42.61 -1.14
C ILE A 38 5.96 41.52 -1.17
N ILE A 39 6.29 40.97 0.00
CA ILE A 39 7.21 39.82 0.14
C ILE A 39 6.41 38.54 -0.12
N PRO A 40 6.78 37.71 -1.13
CA PRO A 40 6.11 36.45 -1.38
C PRO A 40 6.24 35.49 -0.19
N ALA A 41 5.22 34.68 0.04
CA ALA A 41 5.31 33.62 1.05
C ALA A 41 6.38 32.58 0.65
N ALA A 42 7.11 32.07 1.64
CA ALA A 42 8.11 31.05 1.41
C ALA A 42 7.45 29.75 0.90
N PRO A 43 8.06 29.05 -0.08
CA PRO A 43 7.54 27.77 -0.55
C PRO A 43 7.44 26.75 0.59
N ILE A 44 6.47 25.85 0.47
CA ILE A 44 6.31 24.72 1.40
C ILE A 44 6.69 23.41 0.71
N THR A 45 6.94 22.37 1.49
CA THR A 45 7.22 21.03 0.99
C THR A 45 6.28 20.03 1.65
N LYS A 46 5.91 18.97 0.94
CA LYS A 46 5.20 17.83 1.52
C LYS A 46 6.18 16.94 2.29
N SER A 47 5.68 16.15 3.23
CA SER A 47 6.43 15.01 3.74
C SER A 47 6.32 13.83 2.79
N LEU A 48 7.23 12.85 2.91
CA LEU A 48 7.10 11.59 2.16
C LEU A 48 5.78 10.88 2.47
N TRP A 49 5.32 10.90 3.73
CA TRP A 49 4.01 10.38 4.11
C TRP A 49 2.88 11.00 3.29
N THR A 50 2.86 12.34 3.20
CA THR A 50 1.85 13.05 2.40
C THR A 50 1.94 12.67 0.92
N CYS A 51 3.15 12.57 0.36
CA CYS A 51 3.34 12.13 -1.02
C CYS A 51 2.79 10.71 -1.27
N CYS A 52 3.01 9.77 -0.35
CA CYS A 52 2.47 8.42 -0.44
C CYS A 52 0.93 8.39 -0.35
N ILE A 53 0.34 9.20 0.53
CA ILE A 53 -1.12 9.32 0.63
C ILE A 53 -1.70 9.89 -0.67
N ASP A 54 -1.09 10.93 -1.24
CA ASP A 54 -1.56 11.53 -2.50
C ASP A 54 -1.55 10.50 -3.64
N ALA A 55 -0.45 9.74 -3.78
CA ALA A 55 -0.35 8.69 -4.79
C ALA A 55 -1.38 7.57 -4.57
N LEU A 56 -1.60 7.15 -3.32
CA LEU A 56 -2.63 6.18 -2.98
C LEU A 56 -4.04 6.68 -3.31
N GLN A 57 -4.36 7.93 -2.95
CA GLN A 57 -5.68 8.52 -3.23
C GLN A 57 -5.94 8.58 -4.73
N GLU A 58 -4.95 8.95 -5.52
CA GLU A 58 -5.09 9.01 -6.97
C GLU A 58 -5.23 7.61 -7.59
N TYR A 59 -4.47 6.61 -7.10
CA TYR A 59 -4.67 5.21 -7.49
C TYR A 59 -6.09 4.75 -7.20
N LEU A 60 -6.59 5.00 -5.98
CA LEU A 60 -7.94 4.60 -5.58
C LEU A 60 -8.99 5.28 -6.44
N ARG A 61 -8.85 6.59 -6.70
CA ARG A 61 -9.78 7.33 -7.56
C ARG A 61 -9.87 6.70 -8.94
N ILE A 62 -8.74 6.49 -9.61
CA ILE A 62 -8.71 5.90 -10.96
C ILE A 62 -9.31 4.49 -10.96
N VAL A 63 -8.89 3.63 -10.03
CA VAL A 63 -9.36 2.23 -9.97
C VAL A 63 -10.86 2.17 -9.68
N MET A 64 -11.37 3.01 -8.78
CA MET A 64 -12.79 2.99 -8.42
C MET A 64 -13.68 3.66 -9.47
N ASP A 65 -13.16 4.63 -10.22
CA ASP A 65 -13.87 5.23 -11.36
C ASP A 65 -14.04 4.21 -12.51
N ILE A 66 -13.02 3.38 -12.77
CA ILE A 66 -13.03 2.37 -13.85
C ILE A 66 -13.72 1.06 -13.39
N TYR A 67 -13.44 0.60 -12.17
CA TYR A 67 -13.87 -0.70 -11.64
C TYR A 67 -14.62 -0.59 -10.29
N PRO A 68 -15.79 0.07 -10.26
CA PRO A 68 -16.46 0.42 -9.01
C PRO A 68 -16.88 -0.76 -8.13
N ARG A 69 -16.97 -1.98 -8.67
CA ARG A 69 -17.47 -3.17 -7.95
C ARG A 69 -16.61 -4.43 -8.12
N GLU A 70 -15.59 -4.39 -8.98
CA GLU A 70 -14.84 -5.59 -9.38
C GLU A 70 -13.52 -5.76 -8.63
N LYS A 71 -13.01 -4.70 -8.02
CA LYS A 71 -11.69 -4.69 -7.38
C LYS A 71 -11.84 -4.46 -5.89
N GLN A 72 -11.19 -5.31 -5.11
CA GLN A 72 -11.06 -5.10 -3.68
C GLN A 72 -9.70 -4.47 -3.41
N VAL A 73 -9.71 -3.25 -2.90
CA VAL A 73 -8.49 -2.56 -2.44
C VAL A 73 -8.58 -2.36 -0.93
N LYS A 74 -7.60 -2.85 -0.18
CA LYS A 74 -7.51 -2.66 1.27
C LYS A 74 -6.22 -1.92 1.63
N LEU A 75 -6.21 -1.31 2.81
CA LEU A 75 -5.07 -0.55 3.30
C LEU A 75 -4.74 -0.97 4.73
N THR A 76 -3.44 -1.15 5.00
CA THR A 76 -2.93 -1.37 6.35
C THR A 76 -1.78 -0.42 6.69
N GLU A 77 -1.76 0.00 7.96
CA GLU A 77 -0.65 0.66 8.61
C GLU A 77 -0.28 -0.17 9.84
N GLY A 78 0.79 -0.95 9.74
CA GLY A 78 1.17 -1.93 10.76
C GLY A 78 0.11 -3.02 10.90
N ILE A 79 -0.46 -3.18 12.10
CA ILE A 79 -1.53 -4.17 12.36
C ILE A 79 -2.95 -3.63 12.08
N SER A 80 -3.09 -2.33 11.84
CA SER A 80 -4.40 -1.68 11.73
C SER A 80 -4.89 -1.65 10.30
N PHE A 81 -6.09 -2.19 10.07
CA PHE A 81 -6.76 -2.14 8.77
C PHE A 81 -7.73 -0.98 8.65
N PHE A 82 -7.61 -0.26 7.54
CA PHE A 82 -8.67 0.60 7.08
C PHE A 82 -9.57 -0.23 6.16
N THR A 83 -10.59 -0.84 6.79
CA THR A 83 -11.59 -1.65 6.08
C THR A 83 -12.39 -0.85 5.05
N ASN A 84 -12.71 -1.52 3.94
CA ASN A 84 -13.71 -1.08 2.96
C ASN A 84 -15.08 -1.59 3.33
N HIS A 85 -16.07 -0.72 3.16
CA HIS A 85 -17.34 -1.16 2.57
C HIS A 85 -17.23 -0.95 1.06
N PRO A 86 -17.70 -1.90 0.22
CA PRO A 86 -17.68 -1.82 -1.24
C PRO A 86 -18.72 -0.82 -1.78
N ASP A 87 -18.79 0.34 -1.15
CA ASP A 87 -19.69 1.41 -1.49
C ASP A 87 -18.84 2.48 -2.18
N GLY A 88 -19.39 3.25 -3.13
CA GLY A 88 -18.69 4.31 -3.87
C GLY A 88 -18.09 5.45 -3.03
N LYS A 89 -17.99 5.26 -1.71
CA LYS A 89 -17.38 6.15 -0.71
C LYS A 89 -15.97 5.73 -0.30
N LEU A 90 -15.39 4.69 -0.91
CA LEU A 90 -14.07 4.16 -0.55
C LEU A 90 -13.00 5.25 -0.36
N CYS A 91 -12.77 6.09 -1.38
CA CYS A 91 -11.75 7.13 -1.32
C CYS A 91 -11.96 8.07 -0.13
N LYS A 92 -13.21 8.50 0.09
CA LYS A 92 -13.59 9.35 1.23
C LYS A 92 -13.33 8.66 2.56
N THR A 93 -13.75 7.40 2.71
CA THR A 93 -13.56 6.63 3.95
C THR A 93 -12.09 6.46 4.29
N ILE A 94 -11.25 6.10 3.31
CA ILE A 94 -9.81 5.98 3.51
C ILE A 94 -9.21 7.33 3.88
N LEU A 95 -9.57 8.41 3.18
CA LEU A 95 -9.04 9.75 3.48
C LEU A 95 -9.43 10.22 4.89
N THR A 96 -10.68 10.01 5.31
CA THR A 96 -11.12 10.32 6.68
C THR A 96 -10.34 9.51 7.70
N LYS A 97 -10.16 8.20 7.49
CA LYS A 97 -9.38 7.34 8.40
C LYS A 97 -7.92 7.79 8.49
N LEU A 98 -7.27 8.08 7.36
CA LEU A 98 -5.90 8.61 7.32
C LEU A 98 -5.76 9.98 8.01
N SER A 99 -6.77 10.84 7.90
CA SER A 99 -6.78 12.13 8.60
C SER A 99 -6.82 11.99 10.13
N LEU A 100 -7.44 10.93 10.65
CA LEU A 100 -7.49 10.63 12.09
C LEU A 100 -6.15 10.06 12.59
N VAL A 101 -5.48 9.25 11.76
CA VAL A 101 -4.14 8.71 12.05
C VAL A 101 -3.10 9.83 12.07
N GLY A 102 -3.21 10.76 11.12
CA GLY A 102 -2.29 11.88 10.99
C GLY A 102 -0.90 11.45 10.48
N PRO A 103 0.04 12.40 10.36
CA PRO A 103 1.40 12.12 9.92
C PRO A 103 2.19 11.28 10.94
N PRO A 104 3.25 10.58 10.51
CA PRO A 104 4.21 9.95 11.41
C PRO A 104 4.78 10.98 12.38
N LYS A 105 4.92 10.61 13.65
CA LYS A 105 5.63 11.43 14.63
C LYS A 105 7.11 11.02 14.63
N LYS A 106 8.01 11.97 14.90
CA LYS A 106 9.45 11.72 14.90
C LYS A 106 9.91 10.70 15.96
N GLU A 107 9.10 10.47 16.99
CA GLU A 107 9.40 9.61 18.14
C GLU A 107 8.49 8.37 18.19
N ASP A 108 7.78 8.05 17.10
CA ASP A 108 6.86 6.92 17.07
C ASP A 108 7.58 5.62 16.68
N ASP A 109 7.87 4.78 17.67
CA ASP A 109 8.49 3.47 17.50
C ASP A 109 7.48 2.32 17.32
N GLY A 110 6.17 2.62 17.30
CA GLY A 110 5.13 1.59 17.26
C GLY A 110 4.94 0.91 15.90
N PHE A 111 5.46 1.49 14.82
CA PHE A 111 5.27 0.99 13.47
C PHE A 111 6.31 -0.06 13.07
N SER A 112 5.84 -1.19 12.51
CA SER A 112 6.69 -2.23 11.92
C SER A 112 6.16 -2.61 10.54
N VAL A 113 7.02 -2.46 9.52
CA VAL A 113 6.73 -2.90 8.14
C VAL A 113 6.41 -4.39 8.08
N LEU A 114 7.10 -5.22 8.88
CA LEU A 114 6.89 -6.66 8.90
C LEU A 114 5.48 -7.00 9.41
N HIS A 115 5.00 -6.31 10.46
CA HIS A 115 3.62 -6.47 10.92
C HIS A 115 2.61 -6.06 9.84
N GLY A 116 2.90 -4.98 9.10
CA GLY A 116 2.12 -4.57 7.93
C GLY A 116 2.04 -5.64 6.84
N LEU A 117 3.16 -6.29 6.54
CA LEU A 117 3.23 -7.35 5.55
C LEU A 117 2.51 -8.62 6.01
N SER A 118 2.68 -9.06 7.26
CA SER A 118 1.95 -10.20 7.83
C SER A 118 0.44 -9.94 7.83
N ALA A 119 0.03 -8.75 8.26
CA ALA A 119 -1.35 -8.31 8.16
C ALA A 119 -1.85 -8.42 6.71
N ALA A 120 -1.12 -7.86 5.73
CA ALA A 120 -1.52 -7.90 4.33
C ALA A 120 -1.68 -9.33 3.79
N VAL A 121 -0.77 -10.25 4.14
CA VAL A 121 -0.86 -11.67 3.78
C VAL A 121 -2.13 -12.30 4.36
N ASN A 122 -2.41 -12.10 5.65
CA ASN A 122 -3.64 -12.58 6.29
C ASN A 122 -4.89 -12.02 5.60
N CYS A 123 -4.86 -10.73 5.26
CA CYS A 123 -5.97 -10.05 4.62
C CYS A 123 -6.28 -10.57 3.20
N LEU A 124 -5.26 -11.04 2.48
CA LEU A 124 -5.43 -11.67 1.17
C LEU A 124 -6.12 -13.04 1.25
N ARG A 125 -6.05 -13.73 2.39
CA ARG A 125 -6.72 -15.02 2.60
C ARG A 125 -8.22 -14.89 2.78
N GLU A 126 -8.69 -13.76 3.30
CA GLU A 126 -10.13 -13.50 3.46
C GLU A 126 -10.84 -13.52 2.10
N PRO A 127 -11.89 -14.33 1.92
CA PRO A 127 -12.64 -14.36 0.67
C PRO A 127 -13.36 -13.03 0.41
N THR A 128 -13.34 -12.55 -0.83
CA THR A 128 -14.20 -11.43 -1.23
C THR A 128 -15.66 -11.89 -1.37
N VAL A 129 -16.63 -10.99 -1.24
CA VAL A 129 -18.05 -11.27 -1.49
C VAL A 129 -18.27 -12.00 -2.83
N GLN A 130 -17.56 -11.61 -3.88
CA GLN A 130 -17.66 -12.27 -5.20
C GLN A 130 -17.08 -13.68 -5.23
N GLN A 131 -16.01 -13.93 -4.46
CA GLN A 131 -15.41 -15.26 -4.33
C GLN A 131 -16.34 -16.18 -3.52
N THR A 132 -16.87 -15.69 -2.39
CA THR A 132 -17.84 -16.41 -1.56
C THR A 132 -19.08 -16.78 -2.37
N TRP A 133 -19.69 -15.80 -3.03
CA TRP A 133 -20.88 -16.04 -3.87
C TRP A 133 -20.61 -17.07 -4.96
N LYS A 134 -19.43 -17.02 -5.60
CA LYS A 134 -19.06 -18.00 -6.62
C LYS A 134 -18.86 -19.40 -6.05
N MET A 135 -18.24 -19.53 -4.88
CA MET A 135 -18.07 -20.82 -4.21
C MET A 135 -19.43 -21.43 -3.86
N GLU A 136 -20.34 -20.63 -3.31
CA GLU A 136 -21.71 -21.05 -2.97
C GLU A 136 -22.55 -21.40 -4.20
N SER A 137 -22.47 -20.60 -5.26
CA SER A 137 -23.32 -20.77 -6.45
C SER A 137 -22.87 -21.90 -7.37
N SER A 138 -21.56 -22.16 -7.45
CA SER A 138 -21.00 -23.13 -8.40
C SER A 138 -20.42 -24.38 -7.76
N GLY A 139 -20.23 -24.41 -6.43
CA GLY A 139 -19.58 -25.50 -5.72
C GLY A 139 -18.11 -25.70 -6.08
N GLN A 140 -17.52 -24.80 -6.88
CA GLN A 140 -16.15 -24.92 -7.36
C GLN A 140 -15.17 -24.17 -6.47
N ALA A 141 -14.00 -24.78 -6.24
CA ALA A 141 -12.88 -24.13 -5.59
C ALA A 141 -12.41 -22.89 -6.39
N VAL A 142 -12.21 -21.79 -5.69
CA VAL A 142 -11.79 -20.52 -6.31
C VAL A 142 -10.30 -20.30 -6.11
N LYS A 143 -9.57 -20.04 -7.20
CA LYS A 143 -8.17 -19.61 -7.12
C LYS A 143 -8.09 -18.22 -6.49
N ASN A 144 -7.42 -18.12 -5.35
CA ASN A 144 -7.20 -16.87 -4.64
C ASN A 144 -5.86 -16.25 -5.06
N ARG A 145 -5.91 -15.07 -5.67
CA ARG A 145 -4.75 -14.32 -6.14
C ARG A 145 -4.83 -12.88 -5.67
N GLY A 146 -3.69 -12.26 -5.43
CA GLY A 146 -3.66 -10.89 -4.93
C GLY A 146 -2.34 -10.18 -5.13
N ARG A 147 -2.35 -8.88 -4.89
CA ARG A 147 -1.20 -7.99 -4.94
C ARG A 147 -1.00 -7.29 -3.60
N ILE A 148 0.24 -7.21 -3.15
CA ILE A 148 0.67 -6.37 -2.03
C ILE A 148 1.50 -5.22 -2.60
N ILE A 149 1.14 -3.98 -2.28
CA ILE A 149 1.90 -2.80 -2.66
C ILE A 149 2.45 -2.16 -1.39
N LEU A 150 3.76 -2.25 -1.20
CA LEU A 150 4.47 -1.69 -0.05
C LEU A 150 5.07 -0.33 -0.41
N LEU A 151 4.59 0.74 0.21
CA LEU A 151 5.19 2.08 0.09
C LEU A 151 6.12 2.28 1.29
N THR A 152 7.44 2.25 1.06
CA THR A 152 8.44 2.25 2.15
C THR A 152 9.78 2.85 1.72
N HIS A 153 10.69 2.96 2.68
CA HIS A 153 12.07 3.32 2.45
C HIS A 153 12.99 2.11 2.66
N ILE A 154 13.81 1.81 1.66
CA ILE A 154 14.74 0.69 1.68
C ILE A 154 16.16 1.26 1.72
N LYS A 155 16.91 0.92 2.77
CA LYS A 155 18.28 1.41 2.99
C LYS A 155 19.28 0.74 2.06
N ASN A 156 19.11 -0.55 1.80
CA ASN A 156 20.05 -1.34 1.03
C ASN A 156 19.42 -2.61 0.45
N GLN A 157 20.20 -3.28 -0.39
CA GLN A 157 19.79 -4.50 -1.07
C GLN A 157 19.46 -5.66 -0.12
N SER A 158 20.15 -5.74 1.02
CA SER A 158 19.91 -6.79 2.01
C SER A 158 18.54 -6.61 2.68
N GLN A 159 18.13 -5.37 2.98
CA GLN A 159 16.81 -5.10 3.52
C GLN A 159 15.71 -5.49 2.53
N MET A 160 15.88 -5.21 1.24
CA MET A 160 14.93 -5.67 0.20
C MET A 160 14.78 -7.20 0.21
N GLN A 161 15.90 -7.93 0.18
CA GLN A 161 15.90 -9.40 0.20
C GLN A 161 15.25 -9.96 1.48
N LYS A 162 15.45 -9.30 2.63
CA LYS A 162 14.80 -9.69 3.88
C LYS A 162 13.28 -9.53 3.83
N LEU A 163 12.78 -8.44 3.23
CA LEU A 163 11.34 -8.22 3.07
C LEU A 163 10.72 -9.25 2.11
N GLU A 164 11.38 -9.50 0.98
CA GLU A 164 10.99 -10.51 0.01
C GLU A 164 10.91 -11.91 0.65
N ALA A 165 11.97 -12.32 1.34
CA ALA A 165 12.04 -13.61 2.03
C ALA A 165 10.99 -13.74 3.13
N TYR A 166 10.77 -12.66 3.90
CA TYR A 166 9.75 -12.64 4.96
C TYR A 166 8.35 -12.87 4.40
N VAL A 167 7.95 -12.19 3.32
CA VAL A 167 6.63 -12.37 2.69
C VAL A 167 6.48 -13.79 2.15
N GLN A 168 7.53 -14.35 1.54
CA GLN A 168 7.52 -15.72 1.03
C GLN A 168 7.32 -16.75 2.15
N GLU A 169 8.05 -16.59 3.26
CA GLU A 169 7.92 -17.45 4.43
C GLU A 169 6.52 -17.35 5.04
N GLU A 170 6.02 -16.13 5.25
CA GLU A 170 4.70 -15.86 5.81
C GLU A 170 3.58 -16.49 4.96
N ILE A 171 3.62 -16.34 3.63
CA ILE A 171 2.66 -16.97 2.72
C ILE A 171 2.72 -18.50 2.83
N THR A 172 3.92 -19.06 2.91
CA THR A 172 4.12 -20.51 2.98
C THR A 172 3.57 -21.07 4.29
N GLN A 173 3.87 -20.43 5.43
CA GLN A 173 3.38 -20.81 6.75
C GLN A 173 1.86 -20.68 6.84
N MET A 174 1.31 -19.55 6.39
CA MET A 174 -0.13 -19.30 6.45
C MET A 174 -0.93 -20.21 5.52
N ASN A 175 -0.38 -20.61 4.36
CA ASN A 175 -1.03 -21.59 3.49
C ASN A 175 -1.06 -23.00 4.07
N MET A 176 -0.14 -23.36 4.98
CA MET A 176 -0.17 -24.63 5.72
C MET A 176 -1.18 -24.63 6.87
N SER A 177 -1.56 -23.44 7.36
CA SER A 177 -2.57 -23.31 8.40
C SER A 177 -3.98 -23.48 7.83
N ASP A 178 -4.65 -24.56 8.21
CA ASP A 178 -6.05 -24.79 7.85
C ASP A 178 -6.96 -23.88 8.68
N GLY A 179 -7.56 -22.89 8.02
CA GLY A 179 -8.68 -22.11 8.56
C GLY A 179 -9.90 -22.38 7.69
N SER A 180 -11.01 -22.83 8.28
CA SER A 180 -12.23 -23.24 7.54
C SER A 180 -12.76 -22.16 6.60
N ASP A 181 -12.53 -20.90 6.94
CA ASP A 181 -13.12 -19.74 6.27
C ASP A 181 -12.10 -18.94 5.45
N LEU A 182 -10.83 -19.40 5.39
CA LEU A 182 -9.73 -18.71 4.73
C LEU A 182 -9.31 -19.42 3.44
N LEU A 183 -9.00 -18.64 2.40
CA LEU A 183 -8.53 -19.18 1.12
C LEU A 183 -7.00 -19.23 1.07
N PRO A 184 -6.39 -20.35 0.64
CA PRO A 184 -4.95 -20.40 0.41
C PRO A 184 -4.56 -19.48 -0.74
N ILE A 185 -3.46 -18.75 -0.60
CA ILE A 185 -2.95 -17.84 -1.62
C ILE A 185 -2.25 -18.66 -2.70
N HIS A 186 -2.78 -18.60 -3.92
CA HIS A 186 -2.24 -19.35 -5.06
C HIS A 186 -1.23 -18.52 -5.87
N GLU A 187 -1.37 -17.20 -5.88
CA GLU A 187 -0.45 -16.28 -6.56
C GLU A 187 -0.47 -14.93 -5.84
N CYS A 188 0.71 -14.41 -5.49
CA CYS A 188 0.89 -13.11 -4.87
C CYS A 188 1.95 -12.31 -5.64
N GLU A 189 1.61 -11.07 -5.98
CA GLU A 189 2.56 -10.10 -6.53
C GLU A 189 2.92 -9.07 -5.44
N LEU A 190 4.19 -8.96 -5.08
CA LEU A 190 4.71 -7.97 -4.15
C LEU A 190 5.37 -6.83 -4.94
N VAL A 191 4.82 -5.64 -4.83
CA VAL A 191 5.38 -4.43 -5.44
C VAL A 191 5.95 -3.55 -4.32
N VAL A 192 7.25 -3.31 -4.34
CA VAL A 192 7.92 -2.42 -3.36
C VAL A 192 8.23 -1.09 -4.02
N VAL A 193 7.62 -0.02 -3.51
CA VAL A 193 7.86 1.36 -3.97
C VAL A 193 8.79 2.03 -2.98
N HIS A 194 10.06 2.14 -3.36
CA HIS A 194 11.07 2.83 -2.60
C HIS A 194 10.93 4.36 -2.77
N SER A 195 10.59 5.05 -1.68
CA SER A 195 10.43 6.51 -1.69
C SER A 195 11.58 7.19 -0.94
N ILE A 196 12.18 8.22 -1.55
CA ILE A 196 13.22 9.07 -0.96
C ILE A 196 12.93 10.55 -1.26
N PRO A 197 13.50 11.49 -0.47
CA PRO A 197 13.50 12.91 -0.81
C PRO A 197 14.24 13.18 -2.12
N LEU A 198 13.84 14.24 -2.83
CA LEU A 198 14.30 14.58 -4.17
C LEU A 198 15.82 14.90 -4.24
N ASP A 199 16.40 15.35 -3.14
CA ASP A 199 17.82 15.68 -3.00
C ASP A 199 18.70 14.48 -2.62
N GLN A 200 18.12 13.29 -2.46
CA GLN A 200 18.85 12.06 -2.16
C GLN A 200 19.05 11.21 -3.43
N GLU A 201 20.18 10.52 -3.51
CA GLU A 201 20.47 9.59 -4.60
C GLU A 201 19.84 8.21 -4.36
N ILE A 202 19.16 7.68 -5.38
CA ILE A 202 18.65 6.30 -5.37
C ILE A 202 19.85 5.35 -5.53
N ARG A 203 20.11 4.54 -4.50
CA ARG A 203 21.21 3.54 -4.49
C ARG A 203 20.74 2.12 -4.82
N LEU A 204 19.47 1.95 -5.15
CA LEU A 204 18.84 0.68 -5.48
C LEU A 204 18.49 0.68 -6.96
N ASN A 205 18.80 -0.42 -7.63
CA ASN A 205 18.40 -0.59 -9.03
C ASN A 205 16.95 -1.05 -9.11
N ASP A 206 16.22 -0.51 -10.08
CA ASP A 206 14.92 -1.04 -10.47
C ASP A 206 15.05 -2.49 -10.92
N ARG A 207 14.01 -3.26 -10.63
CA ARG A 207 13.98 -4.70 -10.91
C ARG A 207 12.71 -5.03 -11.68
N PRO A 208 12.83 -5.78 -12.78
CA PRO A 208 11.65 -6.35 -13.42
C PRO A 208 11.04 -7.43 -12.51
N LEU A 209 9.75 -7.68 -12.71
CA LEU A 209 9.03 -8.75 -12.04
C LEU A 209 9.76 -10.08 -12.20
N ARG A 210 10.07 -10.75 -11.10
CA ARG A 210 10.72 -12.05 -11.05
C ARG A 210 9.99 -13.01 -10.11
N GLU A 211 10.13 -14.29 -10.39
CA GLU A 211 9.60 -15.34 -9.51
C GLU A 211 10.57 -15.55 -8.34
N LEU A 212 10.08 -15.32 -7.11
CA LEU A 212 10.84 -15.56 -5.88
C LEU A 212 10.55 -16.95 -5.31
N GLY A 213 9.38 -17.50 -5.62
CA GLY A 213 8.95 -18.83 -5.23
C GLY A 213 7.72 -19.29 -6.03
N PRO A 214 7.11 -20.42 -5.64
CA PRO A 214 5.98 -21.00 -6.38
C PRO A 214 4.71 -20.12 -6.33
N VAL A 215 4.58 -19.28 -5.31
CA VAL A 215 3.41 -18.42 -5.08
C VAL A 215 3.75 -16.93 -5.23
N LEU A 216 4.97 -16.52 -4.88
CA LEU A 216 5.37 -15.11 -4.79
C LEU A 216 6.16 -14.65 -6.01
N ARG A 217 5.74 -13.52 -6.57
CA ARG A 217 6.44 -12.76 -7.61
C ARG A 217 6.70 -11.34 -7.07
N ALA A 218 7.88 -10.77 -7.33
CA ALA A 218 8.21 -9.39 -6.92
C ALA A 218 9.06 -8.68 -7.96
#